data_AF-A0AAN7B2Z2-F1
#
_entry.id   AF-A0AAN7B2Z2-F1
#
_cell.length_a   1.000
_cell.length_b   1.000
_cell.length_c   1.000
_cell.angle_alpha   90.00
_cell.angle_beta   90.00
_cell.angle_gamma   90.00
#
_symmetry.space_group_name_H-M   'P 1'
#
loop_
_entity.id
_entity.type
_entity.pdbx_description
1 polymer ?
#
loop_
_entity_poly.entity_id
_entity_poly.type
_entity_poly.pdbx_seq_one_letter_code
_entity_poly.pdbx_strand_id
1 'polypeptide(L)'
;MVDQCEDVPERDLLNGSRIQVALRTVARLWGGDKVQHYRWAERGESYCKKLCAAAREVRDWDEAVVKLNRLIHRRDQQVGRRRVRMGVNPIEAADLIDLRAWNYQGPYTKRKDGEEVELALMKLCNTDLRSGFRFDKFGLVVGNDQQ
;
A
#
# COMPACT_ATOMS: atom_id res chain seq x y z
N MET A 1 0.74 46.11 -24.80
CA MET A 1 -0.59 46.37 -24.23
C MET A 1 -1.28 45.01 -24.14
N VAL A 2 -1.49 44.56 -22.90
CA VAL A 2 -2.28 43.41 -22.41
C VAL A 2 -2.12 42.05 -23.08
N ASP A 3 -1.23 41.27 -22.46
CA ASP A 3 -1.42 39.88 -22.08
C ASP A 3 -2.89 39.59 -21.73
N GLN A 4 -3.51 38.60 -22.38
CA GLN A 4 -4.76 37.99 -21.93
C GLN A 4 -4.61 36.48 -22.06
N CYS A 5 -4.04 35.88 -21.02
CA CYS A 5 -4.42 34.55 -20.56
C CYS A 5 -5.94 34.45 -20.57
N GLU A 6 -6.50 33.62 -21.45
CA GLU A 6 -7.90 33.25 -21.33
C GLU A 6 -8.05 32.40 -20.07
N ASP A 7 -8.51 33.06 -19.01
CA ASP A 7 -9.03 32.48 -17.78
C ASP A 7 -10.12 31.46 -18.12
N VAL A 8 -9.74 30.18 -18.12
CA VAL A 8 -10.72 29.09 -18.04
C VAL A 8 -11.27 29.09 -16.61
N PRO A 9 -12.59 29.24 -16.41
CA PRO A 9 -13.14 29.31 -15.06
C PRO A 9 -12.94 27.96 -14.35
N GLU A 10 -12.00 27.96 -13.41
CA GLU A 10 -11.52 26.87 -12.54
C GLU A 10 -12.59 26.34 -11.56
N ARG A 11 -13.88 26.54 -11.85
CA ARG A 11 -15.00 26.21 -10.95
C ARG A 11 -15.63 24.84 -11.21
N ASP A 12 -15.16 24.07 -12.21
CA ASP A 12 -15.59 22.68 -12.45
C ASP A 12 -14.59 21.60 -11.97
N LEU A 13 -13.53 21.97 -11.24
CA LEU A 13 -12.67 21.04 -10.48
C LEU A 13 -13.36 20.45 -9.21
N LEU A 14 -14.65 20.76 -9.01
CA LEU A 14 -15.47 20.34 -7.87
C LEU A 14 -15.68 18.81 -7.77
N ASN A 15 -15.23 18.03 -8.75
CA ASN A 15 -15.17 16.57 -8.71
C ASN A 15 -13.79 16.06 -9.12
N GLY A 16 -12.77 16.29 -8.28
CA GLY A 16 -11.46 15.65 -8.47
C GLY A 16 -11.64 14.16 -8.76
N SER A 17 -10.91 13.63 -9.75
CA SER A 17 -11.02 12.22 -10.18
C SER A 17 -11.17 11.28 -8.98
N ARG A 18 -11.96 10.21 -9.09
CA ARG A 18 -12.17 9.24 -8.00
C ARG A 18 -10.84 8.74 -7.39
N ILE A 19 -9.78 8.70 -8.19
CA ILE A 19 -8.40 8.46 -7.74
C ILE A 19 -7.94 9.55 -6.75
N GLN A 20 -8.09 10.83 -7.09
CA GLN A 20 -7.70 11.95 -6.23
C GLN A 20 -8.48 11.93 -4.91
N VAL A 21 -9.79 11.69 -4.92
CA VAL A 21 -10.59 11.62 -3.68
C VAL A 21 -10.09 10.51 -2.76
N ALA A 22 -9.84 9.32 -3.33
CA ALA A 22 -9.27 8.20 -2.60
C ALA A 22 -7.88 8.53 -2.03
N LEU A 23 -6.99 9.09 -2.86
CA LEU A 23 -5.62 9.41 -2.45
C LEU A 23 -5.54 10.58 -1.45
N ARG A 24 -6.42 11.58 -1.52
CA ARG A 24 -6.53 12.62 -0.48
C ARG A 24 -6.90 12.02 0.87
N THR A 25 -7.82 11.05 0.88
CA THR A 25 -8.20 10.34 2.11
C THR A 25 -7.01 9.55 2.67
N VAL A 26 -6.30 8.81 1.81
CA VAL A 26 -5.10 8.06 2.23
C VAL A 26 -4.00 9.01 2.71
N ALA A 27 -3.78 10.14 2.04
CA ALA A 27 -2.79 11.14 2.44
C ALA A 27 -3.10 11.72 3.83
N ARG A 28 -4.38 11.92 4.17
CA ARG A 28 -4.80 12.38 5.50
C ARG A 28 -4.57 11.33 6.59
N LEU A 29 -4.69 10.05 6.26
CA LEU A 29 -4.60 8.96 7.24
C LEU A 29 -3.16 8.49 7.44
N TRP A 30 -2.43 8.26 6.36
CA TRP A 30 -1.08 7.69 6.40
C TRP A 30 0.02 8.70 6.09
N GLY A 31 -0.31 9.81 5.42
CA GLY A 31 0.64 10.85 5.02
C GLY A 31 0.78 10.97 3.50
N GLY A 32 0.83 12.21 3.01
CA GLY A 32 0.99 12.51 1.58
C GLY A 32 2.36 12.15 1.03
N ASP A 33 3.38 12.17 1.89
CA ASP A 33 4.76 11.75 1.60
C ASP A 33 4.83 10.30 1.09
N LYS A 34 4.03 9.42 1.68
CA LYS A 34 3.91 8.00 1.30
C LYS A 34 3.14 7.84 0.01
N VAL A 35 2.04 8.58 -0.15
CA VAL A 35 1.25 8.58 -1.40
C VAL A 35 2.13 8.92 -2.61
N GLN A 36 2.98 9.94 -2.46
CA GLN A 36 3.92 10.36 -3.50
C GLN A 36 5.04 9.33 -3.67
N HIS A 37 5.67 8.90 -2.58
CA HIS A 37 6.79 7.97 -2.65
C HIS A 37 6.41 6.66 -3.34
N TYR A 38 5.30 6.04 -2.92
CA TYR A 38 4.81 4.78 -3.48
C TYR A 38 4.05 4.93 -4.79
N ARG A 39 3.91 6.15 -5.32
CA ARG A 39 3.28 6.43 -6.62
C ARG A 39 1.93 5.72 -6.80
N TRP A 40 1.10 5.68 -5.75
CA TRP A 40 -0.12 4.87 -5.76
C TRP A 40 -1.12 5.29 -6.84
N ALA A 41 -1.08 6.55 -7.29
CA ALA A 41 -1.88 7.06 -8.40
C ALA A 41 -1.68 6.28 -9.71
N GLU A 42 -0.45 5.83 -9.98
CA GLU A 42 -0.09 5.11 -11.22
C GLU A 42 -0.70 3.71 -11.29
N ARG A 43 -1.18 3.16 -10.16
CA ARG A 43 -1.81 1.83 -10.10
C ARG A 43 -3.28 1.84 -10.55
N GLY A 44 -3.87 3.01 -10.77
CA GLY A 44 -5.23 3.18 -11.26
C GLY A 44 -6.33 3.17 -10.18
N GLU A 45 -7.57 3.46 -10.61
CA GLU A 45 -8.71 3.72 -9.72
C GLU A 45 -9.08 2.54 -8.81
N SER A 46 -9.13 1.33 -9.37
CA SER A 46 -9.52 0.12 -8.61
C SER A 46 -8.55 -0.19 -7.47
N TYR A 47 -7.26 0.08 -7.68
CA TYR A 47 -6.24 -0.05 -6.64
C TYR A 47 -6.40 1.04 -5.58
N CYS A 48 -6.51 2.31 -5.99
CA CYS A 48 -6.67 3.43 -5.07
C CYS A 48 -7.92 3.31 -4.19
N LYS A 49 -9.01 2.76 -4.71
CA LYS A 49 -10.23 2.45 -3.93
C LYS A 49 -9.96 1.42 -2.83
N LYS A 50 -9.26 0.33 -3.14
CA LYS A 50 -8.89 -0.70 -2.15
C LYS A 50 -7.95 -0.14 -1.09
N LEU A 51 -6.97 0.65 -1.52
CA LEU A 51 -6.03 1.33 -0.65
C LEU A 51 -6.75 2.26 0.34
N CYS A 52 -7.68 3.08 -0.17
CA CYS A 52 -8.50 3.95 0.67
C CYS A 52 -9.39 3.15 1.64
N ALA A 53 -9.97 2.03 1.20
CA ALA A 53 -10.76 1.18 2.09
C ALA A 53 -9.91 0.57 3.21
N ALA A 54 -8.72 0.06 2.88
CA ALA A 54 -7.81 -0.50 3.88
C ALA A 54 -7.30 0.56 4.87
N ALA A 55 -6.94 1.76 4.40
CA ALA A 55 -6.50 2.86 5.26
C ALA A 55 -7.58 3.36 6.22
N ARG A 56 -8.87 3.23 5.87
CA ARG A 56 -9.97 3.57 6.78
C ARG A 56 -10.10 2.58 7.94
N GLU A 57 -9.81 1.30 7.69
CA GLU A 57 -9.84 0.25 8.72
C GLU A 57 -8.58 0.28 9.58
N VAL A 58 -7.40 0.39 8.97
CA VAL A 58 -6.11 0.47 9.67
C VAL A 58 -5.54 1.86 9.47
N ARG A 59 -5.98 2.79 10.35
CA ARG A 59 -5.70 4.22 10.20
C ARG A 59 -4.27 4.61 10.58
N ASP A 60 -3.69 3.91 11.53
CA ASP A 60 -2.32 4.13 11.97
C ASP A 60 -1.33 3.55 10.97
N TRP A 61 -0.36 4.35 10.53
CA TRP A 61 0.63 3.91 9.55
C TRP A 61 1.58 2.86 10.13
N ASP A 62 2.01 3.00 11.38
CA ASP A 62 2.97 2.08 11.98
C ASP A 62 2.36 0.69 12.13
N GLU A 63 1.08 0.61 12.53
CA GLU A 63 0.31 -0.63 12.52
C GLU A 63 0.14 -1.19 11.11
N ALA A 64 -0.23 -0.34 10.14
CA ALA A 64 -0.41 -0.74 8.74
C ALA A 64 0.88 -1.34 8.15
N VAL A 65 2.04 -0.76 8.43
CA VAL A 65 3.34 -1.26 7.96
C VAL A 65 3.65 -2.64 8.52
N VAL A 66 3.41 -2.88 9.81
CA VAL A 66 3.63 -4.20 10.41
C VAL A 66 2.80 -5.26 9.72
N LYS A 67 1.50 -4.98 9.51
CA LYS A 67 0.57 -5.91 8.86
C LYS A 67 0.91 -6.12 7.39
N LEU A 68 1.17 -5.04 6.64
CA LEU A 68 1.56 -5.10 5.23
C LEU A 68 2.85 -5.89 5.03
N ASN A 69 3.85 -5.69 5.88
CA ASN A 69 5.10 -6.45 5.79
C ASN A 69 4.90 -7.95 6.00
N ARG A 70 4.04 -8.36 6.93
CA ARG A 70 3.68 -9.78 7.11
C ARG A 70 2.97 -10.34 5.88
N LEU A 71 2.05 -9.59 5.28
CA LEU A 71 1.33 -9.99 4.08
C LEU A 71 2.26 -10.11 2.85
N ILE A 72 3.13 -9.13 2.64
CA ILE A 72 4.13 -9.10 1.56
C ILE A 72 5.13 -10.26 1.74
N HIS A 73 5.65 -10.44 2.95
CA HIS A 73 6.60 -11.52 3.26
C HIS A 73 5.97 -12.90 3.04
N ARG A 74 4.73 -13.13 3.49
CA ARG A 74 4.02 -14.39 3.22
C ARG A 74 3.81 -14.62 1.73
N ARG A 75 3.52 -13.57 0.95
CA ARG A 75 3.38 -13.68 -0.50
C ARG A 75 4.70 -14.08 -1.17
N ASP A 76 5.82 -13.53 -0.72
CA ASP A 76 7.15 -13.87 -1.24
C ASP A 76 7.53 -15.34 -1.01
N GLN A 77 7.15 -15.90 0.14
CA GLN A 77 7.39 -17.30 0.48
C GLN A 77 6.57 -18.30 -0.35
N GLN A 78 5.52 -17.86 -1.02
CA GLN A 78 4.62 -18.76 -1.76
C GLN A 78 5.14 -19.04 -3.17
N VAL A 79 5.60 -20.27 -3.37
CA VAL A 79 6.04 -20.79 -4.67
C VAL A 79 4.91 -20.63 -5.70
N GLY A 80 5.24 -20.09 -6.88
CA GLY A 80 4.29 -19.91 -7.98
C GLY A 80 3.43 -18.64 -7.95
N ARG A 81 3.56 -17.77 -6.93
CA ARG A 81 2.93 -16.44 -6.96
C ARG A 81 3.83 -15.38 -7.59
N ARG A 82 3.21 -14.27 -8.04
CA ARG A 82 3.95 -13.07 -8.47
C ARG A 82 4.93 -12.69 -7.37
N ARG A 83 6.22 -12.74 -7.73
CA ARG A 83 7.33 -12.26 -6.88
C ARG A 83 7.04 -10.84 -6.44
N VAL A 84 7.51 -10.47 -5.25
CA VAL A 84 7.46 -9.06 -4.82
C VAL A 84 8.07 -8.23 -5.94
N ARG A 85 7.33 -7.21 -6.40
CA ARG A 85 7.82 -6.37 -7.49
C ARG A 85 9.08 -5.66 -7.04
N MET A 86 10.09 -5.73 -7.89
CA MET A 86 11.24 -4.85 -7.81
C MET A 86 10.75 -3.49 -8.28
N GLY A 87 10.56 -2.57 -7.34
CA GLY A 87 9.92 -1.29 -7.61
C GLY A 87 9.51 -0.57 -6.32
N VAL A 88 9.18 0.70 -6.47
CA VAL A 88 8.95 1.58 -5.32
C VAL A 88 7.72 1.16 -4.50
N ASN A 89 6.69 0.60 -5.13
CA ASN A 89 5.48 0.12 -4.45
C ASN A 89 5.45 -1.41 -4.35
N PRO A 90 5.75 -1.99 -3.18
CA PRO A 90 5.73 -3.44 -2.99
C PRO A 90 4.31 -4.00 -2.76
N ILE A 91 3.31 -3.13 -2.54
CA ILE A 91 1.96 -3.53 -2.18
C ILE A 91 1.17 -3.96 -3.42
N GLU A 92 0.51 -5.12 -3.33
CA GLU A 92 -0.46 -5.57 -4.33
C GLU A 92 -1.90 -5.45 -3.81
N ALA A 93 -2.86 -5.45 -4.74
CA ALA A 93 -4.27 -5.32 -4.41
C ALA A 93 -4.77 -6.40 -3.42
N ALA A 94 -4.17 -7.60 -3.45
CA ALA A 94 -4.48 -8.68 -2.51
C ALA A 94 -4.08 -8.33 -1.08
N ASP A 95 -2.92 -7.71 -0.88
CA ASP A 95 -2.48 -7.31 0.47
C ASP A 95 -3.41 -6.25 1.05
N LEU A 96 -3.95 -5.35 0.22
CA LEU A 96 -4.91 -4.34 0.65
C LEU A 96 -6.25 -4.94 1.07
N ILE A 97 -6.69 -6.02 0.40
CA ILE A 97 -7.89 -6.76 0.80
C ILE A 97 -7.67 -7.43 2.16
N ASP A 98 -6.53 -8.09 2.32
CA ASP A 98 -6.19 -8.77 3.57
C ASP A 98 -5.96 -7.76 4.72
N LEU A 99 -5.28 -6.64 4.46
CA LEU A 99 -5.09 -5.56 5.45
C LEU A 99 -6.42 -5.01 5.93
N ARG A 100 -7.36 -4.79 5.01
CA ARG A 100 -8.72 -4.35 5.35
C ARG A 100 -9.44 -5.37 6.23
N ALA A 101 -9.27 -6.67 5.97
CA ALA A 101 -9.86 -7.72 6.78
C ALA A 101 -9.17 -7.86 8.15
N TRP A 102 -7.87 -7.54 8.23
CA TRP A 102 -7.09 -7.52 9.46
C TRP A 102 -7.24 -6.18 10.20
N ASN A 103 -8.47 -5.79 10.52
CA ASN A 103 -8.81 -4.51 11.15
C ASN A 103 -8.79 -4.53 12.68
N TYR A 104 -8.24 -5.58 13.29
CA TYR A 104 -8.15 -5.76 14.73
C TYR A 104 -6.70 -6.00 15.18
N GLN A 105 -6.44 -5.86 16.49
CA GLN A 105 -5.12 -6.07 17.08
C GLN A 105 -5.01 -7.53 17.57
N GLY A 106 -4.39 -8.37 16.76
CA GLY A 106 -4.22 -9.79 17.03
C GLY A 106 -3.71 -10.54 15.80
N PRO A 107 -3.52 -11.87 15.88
CA PRO A 107 -3.12 -12.66 14.72
C PRO A 107 -4.19 -12.70 13.62
N TYR A 108 -3.75 -12.79 12.37
CA TYR A 108 -4.64 -12.89 11.22
C TYR A 108 -4.55 -14.25 10.54
N THR A 109 -5.67 -14.97 10.53
CA THR A 109 -5.76 -16.26 9.85
C THR A 109 -6.11 -16.03 8.40
N LYS A 110 -5.12 -16.24 7.52
CA LYS A 110 -5.34 -16.23 6.09
C LYS A 110 -5.78 -17.62 5.64
N ARG A 111 -7.03 -17.73 5.18
CA ARG A 111 -7.57 -18.94 4.55
C ARG A 111 -7.30 -18.90 3.07
N LYS A 112 -6.51 -19.83 2.54
CA LYS A 112 -6.45 -20.02 1.09
C LYS A 112 -6.13 -21.46 0.72
N ASP A 113 -6.88 -21.97 -0.26
CA ASP A 113 -6.65 -23.29 -0.85
C ASP A 113 -6.67 -24.44 0.20
N GLY A 114 -7.46 -24.29 1.26
CA GLY A 114 -7.61 -25.27 2.34
C GLY A 114 -6.59 -25.19 3.48
N GLU A 115 -5.52 -24.40 3.32
CA GLU A 115 -4.57 -24.13 4.39
C GLU A 115 -4.93 -22.84 5.14
N GLU A 116 -5.01 -22.96 6.46
CA GLU A 116 -5.06 -21.83 7.39
C GLU A 116 -3.66 -21.49 7.84
N VAL A 117 -3.19 -20.29 7.50
CA VAL A 117 -1.91 -19.80 8.04
C VAL A 117 -2.16 -18.56 8.87
N GLU A 118 -1.74 -18.64 10.11
CA GLU A 118 -1.80 -17.53 11.06
C GLU A 118 -0.60 -16.60 10.85
N LEU A 119 -0.88 -15.30 10.72
CA LEU A 119 0.12 -14.25 10.67
C LEU A 119 0.11 -13.51 12.01
N ALA A 120 1.18 -13.64 12.77
CA ALA A 120 1.36 -12.91 14.01
C ALA A 120 1.51 -11.40 13.77
N LEU A 121 0.91 -10.59 14.64
CA LEU A 121 1.09 -9.14 14.67
C LEU A 121 2.42 -8.77 15.32
N MET A 122 3.52 -9.02 14.61
CA MET A 122 4.87 -8.74 15.08
C MET A 122 5.72 -8.12 13.97
N LYS A 123 6.56 -7.15 14.32
CA LYS A 123 7.53 -6.55 13.37
C LYS A 123 8.45 -7.63 12.80
N LEU A 124 8.73 -7.53 11.50
CA LEU A 124 9.82 -8.28 10.88
C LEU A 124 11.14 -7.53 11.17
N CYS A 125 12.23 -8.27 11.28
CA CYS A 125 13.58 -7.72 11.32
C CYS A 125 14.38 -8.15 10.08
N ASN A 126 15.57 -7.55 9.88
CA ASN A 126 16.38 -7.83 8.70
C ASN A 126 16.77 -9.30 8.56
N THR A 127 16.90 -10.04 9.66
CA THR A 127 17.21 -11.47 9.63
C THR A 127 16.05 -12.33 9.14
N ASP A 128 14.82 -11.81 9.15
CA ASP A 128 13.65 -12.48 8.60
C ASP A 128 13.58 -12.33 7.06
N LEU A 129 14.26 -11.33 6.50
CA LEU A 129 14.18 -11.01 5.07
C LEU A 129 15.09 -11.91 4.25
N ARG A 130 14.58 -12.35 3.09
CA ARG A 130 15.40 -13.05 2.10
C ARG A 130 16.47 -12.12 1.53
N SER A 131 17.59 -12.68 1.09
CA SER A 131 18.63 -11.92 0.39
C SER A 131 18.03 -11.14 -0.79
N GLY A 132 18.40 -9.86 -0.90
CA GLY A 132 17.84 -8.96 -1.90
C GLY A 132 16.62 -8.16 -1.45
N PHE A 133 16.16 -8.30 -0.21
CA PHE A 133 15.10 -7.45 0.37
C PHE A 133 15.65 -6.52 1.46
N ARG A 134 15.01 -5.37 1.62
CA ARG A 134 15.28 -4.41 2.70
C ARG A 134 14.01 -3.68 3.13
N PHE A 135 14.06 -3.02 4.28
CA PHE A 135 13.08 -2.00 4.63
C PHE A 135 13.42 -0.67 3.95
N ASP A 136 12.42 0.01 3.41
CA ASP A 136 12.57 1.38 2.91
C ASP A 136 12.49 2.43 4.04
N LYS A 137 12.54 3.72 3.67
CA LYS A 137 12.51 4.84 4.62
C LYS A 137 11.20 4.97 5.41
N PHE A 138 10.13 4.31 4.97
CA PHE A 138 8.83 4.28 5.66
C PHE A 138 8.55 2.91 6.29
N GLY A 139 9.52 2.00 6.26
CA GLY A 139 9.48 0.70 6.91
C GLY A 139 8.84 -0.42 6.10
N LEU A 140 8.47 -0.23 4.83
CA LEU A 140 7.96 -1.34 4.00
C LEU A 140 9.09 -2.20 3.45
N VAL A 141 8.84 -3.51 3.35
CA VAL A 141 9.75 -4.45 2.68
C VAL A 141 9.68 -4.25 1.17
N VAL A 142 10.82 -3.91 0.58
CA VAL A 142 11.02 -3.71 -0.87
C VAL A 142 12.15 -4.59 -1.38
N GLY A 143 12.06 -5.01 -2.65
CA GLY A 143 13.18 -5.66 -3.34
C GLY A 143 14.25 -4.64 -3.71
N ASN A 144 15.53 -5.00 -3.51
CA ASN A 144 16.66 -4.27 -4.07
C ASN A 144 16.82 -4.65 -5.53
N ASP A 145 16.55 -3.71 -6.44
CA ASP A 145 17.15 -3.79 -7.78
C ASP A 145 18.67 -3.75 -7.60
N GLN A 146 19.31 -4.93 -7.56
CA GLN A 146 20.72 -5.01 -7.91
C GLN A 146 20.78 -4.95 -9.43
N GLN A 147 21.05 -3.75 -9.93
CA GLN A 147 21.74 -3.58 -11.20
C GLN A 147 22.98 -2.73 -10.94
#